data_AF-A0A3E2VIW6-F1
#
_entry.id   AF-A0A3E2VIW6-F1
#
_cell.length_a   1.000
_cell.length_b   1.000
_cell.length_c   1.000
_cell.angle_alpha   90.00
_cell.angle_beta   90.00
_cell.angle_gamma   90.00
#
_symmetry.space_group_name_H-M   'P 1'
#
loop_
_entity.id
_entity.type
_entity.pdbx_description
1 polymer ?
#
loop_
_entity_poly.entity_id
_entity_poly.type
_entity_poly.pdbx_seq_one_letter_code
_entity_poly.pdbx_strand_id
1 'polypeptide(L)'
;MKKIKTAIGLFVLSLSLWACSPSGKKPDMYIEKAALTTQELNMAKLLGAGDSPAIYDFKLDDTVQTIQFNTYELDQGQWRLMSGGGGHQFSDDTGRLAFDFQDLSEGLRTAFQSKGGSGATAHSSVPAEKSDGMSAATSFLNGLTQVDYEEEIPLAVQIITSQSTVLSYDVDHYFTPEQYDSKGYEHVYALTVRFSQKPLSQLDQQP
;
A
#
# COMPACT_ATOMS: atom_id res chain seq x y z
N MET A 1 31.89 1.42 60.43
CA MET A 1 32.70 1.52 59.20
C MET A 1 32.18 0.54 58.17
N LYS A 2 31.45 1.00 57.14
CA LYS A 2 31.22 0.27 55.89
C LYS A 2 30.75 1.29 54.85
N LYS A 3 31.66 1.68 53.97
CA LYS A 3 31.39 2.59 52.85
C LYS A 3 30.79 1.76 51.72
N ILE A 4 29.50 1.93 51.42
CA ILE A 4 28.89 1.38 50.22
C ILE A 4 29.04 2.44 49.14
N LYS A 5 29.86 2.13 48.14
CA LYS A 5 30.20 3.03 47.03
C LYS A 5 29.08 3.01 46.00
N THR A 6 28.59 4.19 45.69
CA THR A 6 27.71 4.53 44.57
C THR A 6 28.32 4.05 43.25
N ALA A 7 27.56 3.29 42.47
CA ALA A 7 27.87 3.01 41.07
C ALA A 7 26.74 3.62 40.22
N ILE A 8 27.03 4.76 39.61
CA ILE A 8 26.18 5.40 38.61
C ILE A 8 26.42 4.64 37.30
N GLY A 9 25.47 3.77 36.93
CA GLY A 9 25.47 3.09 35.64
C GLY A 9 24.99 4.06 34.55
N LEU A 10 25.91 4.45 33.66
CA LEU A 10 25.62 5.25 32.48
C LEU A 10 24.86 4.37 31.48
N PHE A 11 23.53 4.48 31.43
CA PHE A 11 22.71 3.81 30.42
C PHE A 11 22.87 4.59 29.10
N VAL A 12 23.84 4.19 28.29
CA VAL A 12 24.00 4.67 26.92
C VAL A 12 22.84 4.10 26.12
N LEU A 13 21.79 4.90 25.97
CA LEU A 13 20.66 4.63 25.08
C LEU A 13 21.20 4.66 23.64
N SER A 14 21.57 3.50 23.13
CA SER A 14 21.94 3.30 21.74
C SER A 14 20.70 3.53 20.88
N LEU A 15 20.52 4.78 20.44
CA LEU A 15 19.64 5.16 19.34
C LEU A 15 20.14 4.44 18.08
N SER A 16 19.53 3.29 17.77
CA SER A 16 19.64 2.68 16.44
C SER A 16 18.82 3.53 15.46
N LEU A 17 19.42 4.64 15.03
CA LEU A 17 19.03 5.34 13.81
C LEU A 17 19.37 4.41 12.65
N TRP A 18 18.39 3.63 12.19
CA TRP A 18 18.45 3.05 10.85
C TRP A 18 18.21 4.21 9.87
N ALA A 19 19.29 4.94 9.62
CA ALA A 19 19.36 5.86 8.49
C ALA A 19 19.39 5.00 7.22
N CYS A 20 18.32 5.09 6.42
CA CYS A 20 18.24 4.54 5.07
C CYS A 20 19.48 4.96 4.25
N SER A 21 20.38 4.00 4.00
CA SER A 21 21.40 4.14 2.96
C SER A 21 20.84 3.51 1.68
N PRO A 22 20.87 4.19 0.52
CA PRO A 22 20.33 3.67 -0.74
C PRO A 22 21.28 2.64 -1.40
N SER A 23 22.03 1.87 -0.62
CA SER A 23 23.11 0.97 -1.09
C SER A 23 22.93 -0.48 -0.65
N GLY A 24 21.73 -0.85 -0.20
CA GLY A 24 21.38 -2.25 0.04
C GLY A 24 21.14 -3.00 -1.28
N LYS A 25 21.63 -4.24 -1.38
CA LYS A 25 21.20 -5.16 -2.44
C LYS A 25 19.67 -5.26 -2.39
N LYS A 26 18.98 -5.10 -3.53
CA LYS A 26 17.53 -5.34 -3.59
C LYS A 26 17.22 -6.78 -3.15
N PRO A 27 16.12 -7.01 -2.41
CA PRO A 27 15.68 -8.35 -2.11
C PRO A 27 15.39 -9.11 -3.41
N ASP A 28 15.36 -10.44 -3.33
CA ASP A 28 15.20 -11.26 -4.53
C ASP A 28 13.82 -11.07 -5.18
N MET A 29 12.79 -10.87 -4.34
CA MET A 29 11.43 -10.45 -4.71
C MET A 29 11.08 -9.11 -4.04
N TYR A 30 10.49 -8.19 -4.80
CA TYR A 30 10.21 -6.84 -4.33
C TYR A 30 9.15 -6.12 -5.17
N ILE A 31 8.61 -5.04 -4.60
CA ILE A 31 7.83 -4.02 -5.29
C ILE A 31 8.38 -2.63 -4.92
N GLU A 32 8.44 -1.73 -5.89
CA GLU A 32 8.89 -0.36 -5.69
C GLU A 32 8.23 0.59 -6.69
N LYS A 33 8.27 1.89 -6.42
CA LYS A 33 7.75 2.89 -7.35
C LYS A 33 8.56 2.89 -8.64
N ALA A 34 7.87 2.88 -9.78
CA ALA A 34 8.52 2.77 -11.08
C ALA A 34 9.33 4.03 -11.40
N ALA A 35 10.54 3.83 -11.92
CA ALA A 35 11.37 4.91 -12.43
C ALA A 35 10.90 5.29 -13.84
N LEU A 36 9.93 6.20 -13.92
CA LEU A 36 9.32 6.61 -15.19
C LEU A 36 10.26 7.50 -16.01
N THR A 37 10.35 7.22 -17.29
CA THR A 37 10.92 8.13 -18.28
C THR A 37 10.04 9.36 -18.46
N THR A 38 10.61 10.45 -18.99
CA THR A 38 9.85 11.65 -19.35
C THR A 38 8.68 11.34 -20.28
N GLN A 39 8.85 10.40 -21.22
CA GLN A 39 7.79 10.01 -22.13
C GLN A 39 6.65 9.30 -21.40
N GLU A 40 6.96 8.33 -20.53
CA GLU A 40 5.96 7.61 -19.74
C GLU A 40 5.20 8.56 -18.80
N LEU A 41 5.92 9.48 -18.15
CA LEU A 41 5.29 10.51 -17.30
C LEU A 41 4.35 11.42 -18.11
N ASN A 42 4.77 11.86 -19.31
CA ASN A 42 3.93 12.67 -20.18
C ASN A 42 2.69 11.90 -20.66
N MET A 43 2.83 10.60 -20.96
CA MET A 43 1.70 9.74 -21.31
C MET A 43 0.73 9.57 -20.13
N ALA A 44 1.25 9.35 -18.92
CA ALA A 44 0.42 9.27 -17.72
C ALA A 44 -0.36 10.57 -17.49
N LYS A 45 0.31 11.72 -17.62
CA LYS A 45 -0.33 13.05 -17.53
C LYS A 45 -1.40 13.29 -18.59
N LEU A 46 -1.17 12.85 -19.82
CA LEU A 46 -2.16 12.92 -20.90
C LEU A 46 -3.43 12.13 -20.56
N LEU A 47 -3.28 11.02 -19.84
CA LEU A 47 -4.39 10.18 -19.38
C LEU A 47 -5.03 10.68 -18.07
N GLY A 48 -4.62 11.86 -17.57
CA GLY A 48 -5.20 12.50 -16.39
C GLY A 48 -4.46 12.21 -15.08
N ALA A 49 -3.36 11.44 -15.11
CA ALA A 49 -2.57 11.21 -13.90
C ALA A 49 -1.79 12.49 -13.49
N GLY A 50 -1.52 12.62 -12.19
CA GLY A 50 -0.73 13.73 -11.66
C GLY A 50 0.78 13.62 -11.95
N ASP A 51 1.58 14.43 -11.24
CA ASP A 51 3.04 14.42 -11.35
C ASP A 51 3.70 13.16 -10.76
N SER A 52 2.98 12.40 -9.94
CA SER A 52 3.45 11.19 -9.30
C SER A 52 2.45 10.06 -9.48
N PRO A 53 2.28 9.54 -10.71
CA PRO A 53 1.35 8.46 -10.97
C PRO A 53 1.72 7.22 -10.14
N ALA A 54 0.70 6.51 -9.68
CA ALA A 54 0.85 5.30 -8.89
C ALA A 54 1.18 4.10 -9.78
N ILE A 55 2.41 4.07 -10.29
CA ILE A 55 2.98 3.00 -11.11
C ILE A 55 4.15 2.38 -10.37
N TYR A 56 4.18 1.05 -10.29
CA TYR A 56 5.13 0.28 -9.50
C TYR A 56 5.75 -0.81 -10.36
N ASP A 57 7.08 -0.96 -10.27
CA ASP A 57 7.81 -2.11 -10.81
C ASP A 57 7.82 -3.21 -9.73
N PHE A 58 7.64 -4.46 -10.13
CA PHE A 58 7.82 -5.60 -9.24
C PHE A 58 8.69 -6.68 -9.86
N LYS A 59 9.27 -7.48 -8.97
CA LYS A 59 9.99 -8.71 -9.27
C LYS A 59 9.57 -9.80 -8.26
N LEU A 60 9.30 -10.98 -8.76
CA LEU A 60 8.86 -12.18 -8.05
C LEU A 60 9.75 -13.36 -8.50
N ASP A 61 9.37 -14.57 -8.11
CA ASP A 61 9.88 -15.81 -8.71
C ASP A 61 8.84 -16.40 -9.68
N ASP A 62 9.16 -17.56 -10.27
CA ASP A 62 8.32 -18.25 -11.24
C ASP A 62 7.16 -19.04 -10.63
N THR A 63 6.95 -18.93 -9.31
CA THR A 63 5.91 -19.67 -8.57
C THR A 63 4.65 -18.85 -8.31
N VAL A 64 4.65 -17.55 -8.64
CA VAL A 64 3.45 -16.71 -8.58
C VAL A 64 2.35 -17.31 -9.47
N GLN A 65 1.13 -17.34 -8.95
CA GLN A 65 -0.05 -17.78 -9.70
C GLN A 65 -1.12 -16.71 -9.77
N THR A 66 -1.19 -15.82 -8.79
CA THR A 66 -2.22 -14.80 -8.72
C THR A 66 -1.74 -13.49 -8.09
N ILE A 67 -2.39 -12.41 -8.49
CA ILE A 67 -2.29 -11.08 -7.87
C ILE A 67 -3.68 -10.63 -7.43
N GLN A 68 -3.80 -10.08 -6.22
CA GLN A 68 -5.04 -9.56 -5.65
C GLN A 68 -4.86 -8.11 -5.24
N PHE A 69 -5.87 -7.30 -5.54
CA PHE A 69 -5.98 -5.93 -5.03
C PHE A 69 -7.17 -5.87 -4.09
N ASN A 70 -6.94 -5.35 -2.89
CA ASN A 70 -7.98 -5.27 -1.87
C ASN A 70 -8.11 -3.81 -1.41
N THR A 71 -9.34 -3.35 -1.25
CA THR A 71 -9.66 -2.09 -0.60
C THR A 71 -10.34 -2.34 0.72
N TYR A 72 -9.93 -1.59 1.73
CA TYR A 72 -10.40 -1.71 3.11
C TYR A 72 -10.89 -0.36 3.61
N GLU A 73 -11.86 -0.39 4.52
CA GLU A 73 -12.26 0.75 5.35
C GLU A 73 -11.88 0.45 6.80
N LEU A 74 -11.38 1.47 7.51
CA LEU A 74 -11.16 1.37 8.94
C LEU A 74 -12.50 1.48 9.67
N ASP A 75 -12.83 0.46 10.44
CA ASP A 75 -14.03 0.41 11.28
C ASP A 75 -13.65 -0.12 12.67
N GLN A 76 -13.88 0.68 13.71
CA GLN A 76 -13.61 0.33 15.11
C GLN A 76 -12.19 -0.21 15.35
N GLY A 77 -11.19 0.50 14.81
CA GLY A 77 -9.78 0.13 14.94
C GLY A 77 -9.35 -1.11 14.14
N GLN A 78 -10.18 -1.64 13.24
CA GLN A 78 -9.86 -2.80 12.41
C GLN A 78 -10.17 -2.54 10.94
N TRP A 79 -9.43 -3.20 10.03
CA TRP A 79 -9.71 -3.11 8.59
C TRP A 79 -10.86 -4.02 8.21
N ARG A 80 -11.89 -3.44 7.62
CA ARG A 80 -13.04 -4.14 7.03
C ARG A 80 -12.89 -4.16 5.51
N LEU A 81 -12.86 -5.35 4.92
CA LEU A 81 -12.76 -5.50 3.46
C LEU A 81 -13.99 -4.89 2.77
N MET A 82 -13.76 -3.99 1.81
CA MET A 82 -14.81 -3.36 1.00
C MET A 82 -14.95 -4.05 -0.36
N SER A 83 -13.83 -4.19 -1.06
CA SER A 83 -13.73 -4.77 -2.41
C SER A 83 -12.43 -5.53 -2.52
N GLY A 84 -12.42 -6.60 -3.32
CA GLY A 84 -11.29 -7.52 -3.43
C GLY A 84 -11.71 -8.96 -3.14
N GLY A 85 -10.81 -9.74 -2.54
CA GLY A 85 -11.00 -11.18 -2.29
C GLY A 85 -10.83 -12.05 -3.54
N GLY A 86 -11.19 -11.54 -4.72
CA GLY A 86 -10.84 -12.11 -6.02
C GLY A 86 -9.41 -11.78 -6.46
N GLY A 87 -8.92 -12.45 -7.51
CA GLY A 87 -7.58 -12.21 -8.04
C GLY A 87 -7.54 -12.22 -9.57
N HIS A 88 -6.41 -11.81 -10.12
CA HIS A 88 -6.03 -12.05 -11.51
C HIS A 88 -5.06 -13.21 -11.57
N GLN A 89 -5.30 -14.16 -12.49
CA GLN A 89 -4.30 -15.17 -12.81
C GLN A 89 -3.09 -14.45 -13.39
N PHE A 90 -1.92 -14.74 -12.83
CA PHE A 90 -0.68 -14.05 -13.15
C PHE A 90 0.51 -14.98 -12.93
N SER A 91 1.41 -15.08 -13.91
CA SER A 91 2.50 -16.07 -13.89
C SER A 91 3.85 -15.53 -14.37
N ASP A 92 3.96 -14.22 -14.61
CA ASP A 92 5.24 -13.62 -14.97
C ASP A 92 5.98 -13.18 -13.71
N ASP A 93 7.30 -13.36 -13.66
CA ASP A 93 8.13 -13.00 -12.50
C ASP A 93 8.44 -11.51 -12.41
N THR A 94 8.10 -10.73 -13.43
CA THR A 94 8.43 -9.31 -13.53
C THR A 94 7.34 -8.56 -14.27
N GLY A 95 7.12 -7.31 -13.86
CA GLY A 95 6.12 -6.47 -14.50
C GLY A 95 5.91 -5.15 -13.80
N ARG A 96 4.82 -4.49 -14.17
CA ARG A 96 4.36 -3.24 -13.60
C ARG A 96 2.92 -3.35 -13.16
N LEU A 97 2.61 -2.67 -12.06
CA LEU A 97 1.26 -2.39 -11.61
C LEU A 97 0.98 -0.90 -11.74
N ALA A 98 -0.24 -0.56 -12.06
CA ALA A 98 -0.73 0.81 -11.98
C ALA A 98 -2.09 0.82 -11.31
N PHE A 99 -2.37 1.85 -10.54
CA PHE A 99 -3.70 2.07 -9.98
C PHE A 99 -4.07 3.55 -9.99
N ASP A 100 -5.37 3.80 -10.06
CA ASP A 100 -5.93 5.15 -10.11
C ASP A 100 -7.29 5.18 -9.41
N PHE A 101 -7.47 6.21 -8.59
CA PHE A 101 -8.70 6.50 -7.87
C PHE A 101 -8.69 7.97 -7.44
N GLN A 102 -9.89 8.54 -7.31
CA GLN A 102 -10.08 9.84 -6.67
C GLN A 102 -10.48 9.65 -5.21
N ASP A 103 -11.47 8.78 -4.98
CA ASP A 103 -11.97 8.36 -3.67
C ASP A 103 -12.05 6.82 -3.66
N LEU A 104 -11.35 6.17 -2.73
CA LEU A 104 -11.32 4.70 -2.64
C LEU A 104 -12.69 4.10 -2.33
N SER A 105 -13.62 4.88 -1.75
CA SER A 105 -15.00 4.45 -1.51
C SER A 105 -15.87 4.48 -2.76
N GLU A 106 -15.49 5.24 -3.79
CA GLU A 106 -16.23 5.37 -5.06
C GLU A 106 -15.74 4.39 -6.13
N GLY A 107 -14.53 3.85 -5.97
CA GLY A 107 -14.01 2.81 -6.84
C GLY A 107 -12.51 2.88 -7.05
N LEU A 108 -12.03 1.92 -7.83
CA LEU A 108 -10.62 1.74 -8.11
C LEU A 108 -10.45 1.21 -9.53
N ARG A 109 -9.49 1.79 -10.24
CA ARG A 109 -8.93 1.21 -11.45
C ARG A 109 -7.57 0.60 -11.15
N THR A 110 -7.37 -0.64 -11.55
CA THR A 110 -6.09 -1.34 -11.48
C THR A 110 -5.66 -1.81 -12.86
N ALA A 111 -4.37 -1.82 -13.11
CA ALA A 111 -3.79 -2.38 -14.32
C ALA A 111 -2.47 -3.08 -14.02
N PHE A 112 -2.15 -4.06 -14.84
CA PHE A 112 -0.85 -4.71 -14.83
C PHE A 112 -0.29 -4.85 -16.24
N GLN A 113 1.03 -4.88 -16.34
CA GLN A 113 1.76 -5.15 -17.56
C GLN A 113 2.93 -6.09 -17.25
N SER A 114 3.10 -7.12 -18.06
CA SER A 114 4.20 -8.08 -17.96
C SER A 114 4.59 -8.58 -19.36
N LYS A 115 5.51 -9.53 -19.42
CA LYS A 115 5.90 -10.18 -20.68
C LYS A 115 4.75 -10.99 -21.30
N GLY A 116 3.94 -11.67 -20.49
CA GLY A 116 2.80 -12.47 -20.93
C GLY A 116 1.60 -11.64 -21.40
N GLY A 117 1.54 -10.35 -21.10
CA GLY A 117 0.52 -9.45 -21.59
C GLY A 117 0.25 -8.26 -20.67
N SER A 118 -0.90 -7.62 -20.85
CA SER A 118 -1.39 -6.58 -19.95
C SER A 118 -2.88 -6.74 -19.71
N GLY A 119 -3.34 -6.23 -18.58
CA GLY A 119 -4.74 -6.23 -18.18
C GLY A 119 -5.09 -4.97 -17.42
N ALA A 120 -6.36 -4.57 -17.50
CA ALA A 120 -6.89 -3.48 -16.69
C ALA A 120 -8.31 -3.80 -16.27
N THR A 121 -8.63 -3.46 -15.03
CA THR A 121 -9.95 -3.59 -14.43
C THR A 121 -10.31 -2.28 -13.76
N ALA A 122 -11.60 -1.96 -13.80
CA ALA A 122 -12.15 -0.84 -13.07
C ALA A 122 -13.44 -1.32 -12.43
N HIS A 123 -13.63 -0.95 -11.17
CA HIS A 123 -14.91 -1.09 -10.51
C HIS A 123 -15.30 0.24 -9.88
N SER A 124 -16.60 0.45 -9.77
CA SER A 124 -17.17 1.62 -9.13
C SER A 124 -18.15 1.15 -8.06
N SER A 125 -18.20 1.89 -6.98
CA SER A 125 -19.10 1.70 -5.85
C SER A 125 -19.84 3.01 -5.59
N VAL A 126 -21.03 2.90 -5.01
CA VAL A 126 -21.72 4.07 -4.44
C VAL A 126 -21.40 4.07 -2.95
N PRO A 127 -20.68 5.08 -2.43
CA PRO A 127 -20.36 5.16 -1.02
C PRO A 127 -21.64 5.16 -0.16
N ALA A 128 -21.58 4.53 1.01
CA ALA A 128 -22.69 4.54 1.96
C ALA A 128 -22.94 5.95 2.53
N GLU A 129 -21.86 6.70 2.76
CA GLU A 129 -21.88 8.09 3.19
C GLU A 129 -21.19 8.97 2.15
N LYS A 130 -21.73 10.18 1.94
CA LYS A 130 -21.13 11.13 1.00
C LYS A 130 -20.04 11.93 1.70
N SER A 131 -18.90 12.07 1.03
CA SER A 131 -17.78 12.92 1.44
C SER A 131 -17.97 14.41 1.08
N ASP A 132 -19.22 14.85 0.84
CA ASP A 132 -19.53 16.22 0.41
C ASP A 132 -18.99 17.25 1.43
N GLY A 133 -18.06 18.10 0.99
CA GLY A 133 -17.44 19.14 1.82
C GLY A 133 -16.25 18.67 2.66
N MET A 134 -15.84 17.40 2.55
CA MET A 134 -14.62 16.87 3.15
C MET A 134 -13.41 17.05 2.22
N SER A 135 -12.21 16.95 2.77
CA SER A 135 -10.96 16.93 2.00
C SER A 135 -10.28 15.57 2.14
N ALA A 136 -9.60 15.16 1.08
CA ALA A 136 -8.83 13.91 1.05
C ALA A 136 -7.33 14.16 1.20
N ALA A 137 -6.67 13.39 2.05
CA ALA A 137 -5.22 13.26 2.10
C ALA A 137 -4.85 11.81 1.76
N THR A 138 -3.99 11.61 0.75
CA THR A 138 -3.63 10.27 0.28
C THR A 138 -2.13 10.08 0.36
N SER A 139 -1.73 9.01 1.05
CA SER A 139 -0.35 8.50 1.09
C SER A 139 -0.22 7.35 0.10
N PHE A 140 0.91 7.29 -0.60
CA PHE A 140 1.24 6.19 -1.50
C PHE A 140 2.55 5.53 -1.08
N LEU A 141 2.71 4.24 -1.39
CA LEU A 141 3.96 3.53 -1.19
C LEU A 141 5.06 4.24 -1.99
N ASN A 142 6.16 4.61 -1.34
CA ASN A 142 7.28 5.30 -1.98
C ASN A 142 8.61 4.54 -1.86
N GLY A 143 8.69 3.52 -0.98
CA GLY A 143 9.91 2.76 -0.72
C GLY A 143 9.99 1.43 -1.49
N LEU A 144 11.21 0.88 -1.55
CA LEU A 144 11.45 -0.51 -1.93
C LEU A 144 10.92 -1.42 -0.82
N THR A 145 9.99 -2.32 -1.17
CA THR A 145 9.34 -3.24 -0.22
C THR A 145 9.61 -4.67 -0.65
N GLN A 146 10.04 -5.52 0.28
CA GLN A 146 10.16 -6.95 0.03
C GLN A 146 8.78 -7.55 -0.22
N VAL A 147 8.70 -8.48 -1.16
CA VAL A 147 7.47 -9.27 -1.36
C VAL A 147 7.64 -10.59 -0.66
N ASP A 148 6.76 -10.86 0.29
CA ASP A 148 6.52 -12.17 0.87
C ASP A 148 5.14 -12.65 0.40
N TYR A 149 5.08 -13.86 -0.14
CA TYR A 149 3.82 -14.39 -0.68
C TYR A 149 2.76 -14.49 0.41
N GLU A 150 1.50 -14.28 0.02
CA GLU A 150 0.32 -14.28 0.88
C GLU A 150 0.23 -13.10 1.88
N GLU A 151 1.24 -12.24 1.95
CA GLU A 151 1.19 -11.02 2.77
C GLU A 151 0.62 -9.83 1.98
N GLU A 152 -0.11 -8.97 2.69
CA GLU A 152 -0.66 -7.74 2.13
C GLU A 152 0.41 -6.65 2.13
N ILE A 153 0.63 -6.02 0.98
CA ILE A 153 1.53 -4.87 0.85
C ILE A 153 0.65 -3.61 0.68
N PRO A 154 0.66 -2.68 1.65
CA PRO A 154 -0.12 -1.46 1.53
C PRO A 154 0.46 -0.54 0.45
N LEU A 155 -0.37 -0.20 -0.52
CA LEU A 155 -0.01 0.64 -1.67
C LEU A 155 -0.47 2.08 -1.49
N ALA A 156 -1.61 2.29 -0.84
CA ALA A 156 -2.10 3.61 -0.49
C ALA A 156 -2.96 3.60 0.78
N VAL A 157 -2.97 4.73 1.48
CA VAL A 157 -3.91 5.03 2.56
C VAL A 157 -4.53 6.39 2.29
N GLN A 158 -5.86 6.47 2.28
CA GLN A 158 -6.60 7.69 2.04
C GLN A 158 -7.43 8.05 3.27
N ILE A 159 -7.28 9.28 3.74
CA ILE A 159 -8.07 9.85 4.83
C ILE A 159 -9.00 10.88 4.20
N ILE A 160 -10.30 10.75 4.46
CA ILE A 160 -11.30 11.72 4.02
C ILE A 160 -12.01 12.25 5.27
N THR A 161 -11.91 13.56 5.49
CA THR A 161 -12.34 14.17 6.75
C THR A 161 -12.74 15.63 6.58
N SER A 162 -13.66 16.10 7.43
CA SER A 162 -13.99 17.52 7.58
C SER A 162 -13.02 18.26 8.51
N GLN A 163 -12.11 17.54 9.18
CA GLN A 163 -11.12 18.14 10.07
C GLN A 163 -10.16 19.07 9.31
N SER A 164 -9.82 20.22 9.90
CA SER A 164 -8.93 21.22 9.29
C SER A 164 -7.46 20.80 9.24
N THR A 165 -7.09 19.69 9.89
CA THR A 165 -5.71 19.20 9.96
C THR A 165 -5.72 17.69 9.91
N VAL A 166 -4.93 17.15 8.98
CA VAL A 166 -4.77 15.71 8.80
C VAL A 166 -3.32 15.33 9.08
N LEU A 167 -3.13 14.36 9.95
CA LEU A 167 -1.85 13.70 10.16
C LEU A 167 -1.81 12.52 9.18
N SER A 168 -1.23 12.77 8.01
CA SER A 168 -0.95 11.73 7.03
C SER A 168 0.34 11.02 7.43
N TYR A 169 0.27 9.70 7.45
CA TYR A 169 1.40 8.82 7.73
C TYR A 169 1.77 8.01 6.48
N ASP A 170 2.94 7.37 6.53
CA ASP A 170 3.41 6.36 5.60
C ASP A 170 2.42 5.19 5.51
N VAL A 171 2.41 4.50 4.37
CA VAL A 171 1.49 3.35 4.14
C VAL A 171 1.69 2.21 5.15
N ASP A 172 2.84 2.11 5.81
CA ASP A 172 3.13 1.11 6.85
C ASP A 172 2.20 1.21 8.07
N HIS A 173 1.56 2.38 8.29
CA HIS A 173 0.57 2.53 9.37
C HIS A 173 -0.70 1.72 9.11
N TYR A 174 -0.85 1.13 7.92
CA TYR A 174 -1.80 0.04 7.66
C TYR A 174 -1.70 -1.07 8.71
N PHE A 175 -0.49 -1.41 9.18
CA PHE A 175 -0.30 -2.47 10.17
C PHE A 175 -0.58 -2.03 11.62
N THR A 176 -0.96 -0.77 11.84
CA THR A 176 -1.37 -0.23 13.15
C THR A 176 -2.64 0.64 13.02
N PRO A 177 -3.77 0.05 12.60
CA PRO A 177 -5.02 0.77 12.31
C PRO A 177 -5.55 1.60 13.50
N GLU A 178 -5.26 1.18 14.73
CA GLU A 178 -5.69 1.85 15.96
C GLU A 178 -5.12 3.27 16.09
N GLN A 179 -3.96 3.55 15.45
CA GLN A 179 -3.40 4.90 15.43
C GLN A 179 -4.27 5.88 14.65
N TYR A 180 -4.88 5.43 13.55
CA TYR A 180 -5.82 6.23 12.77
C TYR A 180 -7.16 6.37 13.49
N ASP A 181 -7.66 5.27 14.06
CA ASP A 181 -8.92 5.26 14.82
C ASP A 181 -8.89 6.28 15.97
N SER A 182 -7.75 6.37 16.66
CA SER A 182 -7.53 7.35 17.75
C SER A 182 -7.64 8.83 17.31
N LYS A 183 -7.58 9.12 16.01
CA LYS A 183 -7.70 10.50 15.47
C LYS A 183 -9.14 10.90 15.17
N GLY A 184 -10.08 9.95 15.17
CA GLY A 184 -11.49 10.22 14.88
C GLY A 184 -11.72 10.82 13.50
N TYR A 185 -10.95 10.39 12.49
CA TYR A 185 -11.26 10.71 11.09
C TYR A 185 -12.54 9.99 10.66
N GLU A 186 -13.38 10.66 9.90
CA GLU A 186 -14.67 10.11 9.45
C GLU A 186 -14.48 8.89 8.56
N HIS A 187 -13.53 8.96 7.62
CA HIS A 187 -13.21 7.83 6.76
C HIS A 187 -11.70 7.65 6.60
N VAL A 188 -11.25 6.40 6.75
CA VAL A 188 -9.88 5.99 6.45
C VAL A 188 -9.95 4.72 5.61
N TYR A 189 -9.35 4.77 4.43
CA TYR A 189 -9.33 3.66 3.49
C TYR A 189 -7.89 3.22 3.22
N ALA A 190 -7.71 1.93 2.93
CA ALA A 190 -6.45 1.38 2.48
C ALA A 190 -6.62 0.61 1.17
N LEU A 191 -5.62 0.70 0.29
CA LEU A 191 -5.45 -0.15 -0.88
C LEU A 191 -4.21 -1.00 -0.66
N THR A 192 -4.33 -2.31 -0.84
CA THR A 192 -3.21 -3.25 -0.76
C THR A 192 -3.09 -4.07 -2.04
N VAL A 193 -1.92 -4.69 -2.21
CA VAL A 193 -1.71 -5.78 -3.16
C VAL A 193 -1.18 -7.00 -2.43
N ARG A 194 -1.65 -8.18 -2.84
CA ARG A 194 -1.13 -9.47 -2.40
C ARG A 194 -0.76 -10.31 -3.60
N PHE A 195 0.48 -10.81 -3.62
CA PHE A 195 0.92 -11.83 -4.56
C PHE A 195 0.74 -13.20 -3.91
N SER A 196 0.29 -14.19 -4.68
CA SER A 196 -0.01 -15.51 -4.13
C SER A 196 0.46 -16.62 -5.05
N GLN A 197 0.92 -17.71 -4.42
CA GLN A 197 1.25 -18.97 -5.07
C GLN A 197 0.01 -19.85 -5.26
N LYS A 198 -1.15 -19.44 -4.75
CA LYS A 198 -2.40 -20.16 -4.90
C LYS A 198 -3.06 -19.80 -6.23
N PRO A 199 -3.64 -20.79 -6.94
CA PRO A 199 -4.47 -20.52 -8.11
C PRO A 199 -5.75 -19.79 -7.71
N LEU A 200 -6.40 -19.12 -8.68
CA LEU A 200 -7.65 -18.38 -8.45
C LEU A 200 -8.73 -19.19 -7.73
N SER A 201 -8.85 -20.49 -8.04
CA SER A 201 -9.84 -21.39 -7.44
C SER A 201 -9.69 -21.61 -5.93
N GLN A 202 -8.58 -21.16 -5.33
CA GLN A 202 -8.27 -21.31 -3.91
C GLN A 202 -8.24 -19.97 -3.15
N LEU A 203 -8.52 -18.85 -3.81
CA LEU A 203 -8.51 -17.52 -3.17
C LEU A 203 -9.83 -17.19 -2.45
N ASP A 204 -10.96 -17.72 -2.93
CA ASP A 204 -12.31 -17.43 -2.41
C ASP A 204 -12.67 -18.16 -1.10
N GLN A 205 -11.70 -18.78 -0.41
CA GLN A 205 -11.96 -19.63 0.77
C GLN A 205 -11.56 -19.03 2.12
N GLN A 206 -11.29 -17.73 2.21
CA GLN A 206 -11.10 -17.07 3.50
C GLN A 206 -12.39 -16.33 3.93
N PRO A 207 -12.92 -16.64 5.13
CA PRO A 207 -14.16 -16.03 5.65
C PRO A 207 -14.00 -14.55 5.99
#